data_AF-A0A7S1UVJ1-F1
#
_entry.id   AF-A0A7S1UVJ1-F1
#
_cell.length_a   1.000
_cell.length_b   1.000
_cell.length_c   1.000
_cell.angle_alpha   90.00
_cell.angle_beta   90.00
_cell.angle_gamma   90.00
#
_symmetry.space_group_name_H-M   'P 1'
#
loop_
_entity.id
_entity.type
_entity.pdbx_description
1 polymer ?
#
loop_
_entity_poly.entity_id
_entity_poly.type
_entity_poly.pdbx_seq_one_letter_code
_entity_poly.pdbx_strand_id
1 'polypeptide(L)'
;PQPTAVPTANPTYNPTVEPTPVPTATPTLSPTGQPSASPTISLEPSFAPSYSCVNYTVDFEVDSMGGKVNPGEYVNDEWEKIGVTVSATGGFTPDGRPRIFDTANPGTDLDDGDLKLGSPHEFCQGGGTGWGAGGDPNEDHQGLCMDNCLPQGNVLIIQEEDKYHWDDNDGGGDIVFDFDSATTVFEIGLMNIFNSETVVEVQLADGSFETYNADDCGMNSIQKIKIDLDDVTRLTVKLRGPGAVTHLDLCIDGVNPQPSAYPTVSLEPTVSPAPTPPPDPLCVETEVISVETFERSITHGWSNAKLDSAPEFSSFLGRFGEGDSMEKTYRIPNGADKVTINFDLYEMDDPEIDGEPVEYMYAYINGKLITLGRFGAKTDEGVTNGVADGIMWTRMSTTSPQNIAFGTAFDQKHKVTMMIPREHFPDGVVTVEFLSGITGNLDSESFGIDNIEVSAKRDCGCVDEKVIVYENFEDSFLDGWVNG
;
A
#
# COMPACT_ATOMS: atom_id res chain seq x y z
N PRO A 1 33.00 20.37 80.66
CA PRO A 1 34.36 20.71 80.17
C PRO A 1 34.31 21.93 79.23
N GLN A 2 34.99 23.00 79.63
CA GLN A 2 35.29 24.29 78.96
C GLN A 2 36.66 24.70 79.56
N PRO A 3 37.52 25.61 79.02
CA PRO A 3 37.58 26.39 77.76
C PRO A 3 38.95 26.28 77.01
N THR A 4 39.13 26.94 75.85
CA THR A 4 40.33 27.76 75.53
C THR A 4 40.10 28.65 74.30
N ALA A 5 40.72 29.83 74.27
CA ALA A 5 40.37 30.97 73.44
C ALA A 5 41.60 31.63 72.76
N VAL A 6 41.40 32.15 71.52
CA VAL A 6 42.04 33.31 70.80
C VAL A 6 43.58 33.42 70.65
N PRO A 7 44.19 34.39 69.89
CA PRO A 7 43.83 35.18 68.67
C PRO A 7 45.01 35.35 67.64
N THR A 8 44.82 36.08 66.51
CA THR A 8 45.74 37.07 65.84
C THR A 8 45.33 37.27 64.36
N ALA A 9 45.32 38.43 63.67
CA ALA A 9 45.74 39.82 63.90
C ALA A 9 44.97 40.79 62.94
N ASN A 10 45.00 42.09 63.26
CA ASN A 10 44.63 43.30 62.47
C ASN A 10 45.93 44.18 62.34
N PRO A 11 46.02 45.39 61.73
CA PRO A 11 45.16 46.18 60.81
C PRO A 11 45.91 47.01 59.70
N THR A 12 45.16 47.95 59.05
CA THR A 12 45.54 49.29 58.46
C THR A 12 45.81 49.40 56.95
N TYR A 13 45.10 50.22 56.14
CA TYR A 13 45.06 51.70 56.07
C TYR A 13 43.93 52.20 55.13
N ASN A 14 43.38 53.39 55.37
CA ASN A 14 42.41 54.12 54.53
C ASN A 14 43.10 54.96 53.43
N PRO A 15 42.46 55.23 52.28
CA PRO A 15 42.62 56.51 51.60
C PRO A 15 41.28 57.23 51.36
N THR A 16 41.24 58.45 51.92
CA THR A 16 40.54 59.66 51.51
C THR A 16 40.61 59.93 50.00
N VAL A 17 39.50 60.29 49.32
CA VAL A 17 39.26 61.50 48.48
C VAL A 17 37.80 61.47 47.94
N GLU A 18 37.06 62.58 48.03
CA GLU A 18 35.74 62.82 47.41
C GLU A 18 35.79 62.96 45.87
N PRO A 19 34.79 62.48 45.10
CA PRO A 19 34.61 62.89 43.71
C PRO A 19 33.62 64.07 43.54
N THR A 20 34.01 65.07 42.75
CA THR A 20 33.20 66.16 42.17
C THR A 20 33.35 66.14 40.64
N PRO A 21 32.60 66.90 39.81
CA PRO A 21 31.16 66.91 39.50
C PRO A 21 30.82 66.46 38.04
N VAL A 22 29.51 66.41 37.77
CA VAL A 22 28.71 66.13 36.55
C VAL A 22 29.31 66.54 35.17
N PRO A 23 29.13 65.74 34.10
CA PRO A 23 29.40 66.17 32.73
C PRO A 23 28.21 66.90 32.09
N THR A 24 28.45 68.15 31.68
CA THR A 24 27.64 68.89 30.70
C THR A 24 28.07 68.52 29.27
N ALA A 25 27.23 67.76 28.56
CA ALA A 25 27.22 67.74 27.10
C ALA A 25 25.81 67.36 26.61
N THR A 26 25.09 68.34 26.07
CA THR A 26 23.84 68.13 25.32
C THR A 26 24.17 67.65 23.90
N PRO A 27 23.60 66.54 23.40
CA PRO A 27 23.80 66.09 22.02
C PRO A 27 23.06 67.00 21.03
N THR A 28 23.78 67.53 20.04
CA THR A 28 23.26 68.49 19.02
C THR A 28 23.06 67.87 17.63
N LEU A 29 22.64 66.60 17.52
CA LEU A 29 22.34 66.02 16.19
C LEU A 29 20.92 65.46 16.17
N SER A 30 20.05 66.20 15.47
CA SER A 30 18.74 65.71 15.03
C SER A 30 18.94 64.68 13.91
N PRO A 31 18.30 63.50 13.93
CA PRO A 31 18.42 62.54 12.85
C PRO A 31 17.64 63.06 11.63
N THR A 32 18.35 63.57 10.63
CA THR A 32 17.82 63.76 9.28
C THR A 32 17.97 62.44 8.52
N GLY A 33 16.98 61.56 8.67
CA GLY A 33 16.89 60.28 7.98
C GLY A 33 15.53 59.68 8.21
N GLN A 34 14.56 60.02 7.36
CA GLN A 34 13.25 59.40 7.32
C GLN A 34 13.41 57.89 7.09
N PRO A 35 12.85 56.99 7.92
CA PRO A 35 12.82 55.56 7.62
C PRO A 35 11.83 55.34 6.48
N SER A 36 12.31 55.44 5.25
CA SER A 36 11.63 55.00 4.04
C SER A 36 11.98 53.54 3.78
N ALA A 37 11.52 52.64 4.63
CA ALA A 37 11.35 51.23 4.33
C ALA A 37 10.38 50.68 5.37
N SER A 38 9.12 50.51 4.97
CA SER A 38 8.25 49.59 5.69
C SER A 38 8.90 48.20 5.61
N PRO A 39 8.85 47.38 6.68
CA PRO A 39 9.41 46.06 6.63
C PRO A 39 8.58 45.22 5.65
N THR A 40 9.05 45.06 4.42
CA THR A 40 8.63 43.95 3.57
C THR A 40 9.25 42.69 4.16
N ILE A 41 8.55 42.09 5.13
CA ILE A 41 8.73 40.68 5.40
C ILE A 41 8.21 39.98 4.15
N SER A 42 9.12 39.38 3.38
CA SER A 42 8.72 38.47 2.30
C SER A 42 8.01 37.30 2.98
N LEU A 43 6.69 37.27 2.88
CA LEU A 43 5.88 36.08 3.14
C LEU A 43 5.87 35.22 1.88
N GLU A 44 7.04 34.86 1.36
CA GLU A 44 7.13 33.64 0.59
C GLU A 44 7.34 32.51 1.59
N PRO A 45 6.30 31.71 1.91
CA PRO A 45 6.56 30.43 2.55
C PRO A 45 7.40 29.61 1.56
N SER A 46 8.67 29.34 1.89
CA SER A 46 9.42 28.28 1.20
C SER A 46 9.05 26.88 1.75
N PHE A 47 7.83 26.73 2.23
CA PHE A 47 7.27 25.46 2.64
C PHE A 47 6.65 24.82 1.40
N ALA A 48 7.50 24.39 0.47
CA ALA A 48 7.07 23.30 -0.39
C ALA A 48 6.80 22.11 0.56
N PRO A 49 5.60 21.52 0.54
CA PRO A 49 5.39 20.23 1.21
C PRO A 49 6.50 19.28 0.74
N SER A 50 7.21 18.64 1.68
CA SER A 50 8.07 17.52 1.31
C SER A 50 7.13 16.35 1.07
N TYR A 51 6.70 16.15 -0.16
CA TYR A 51 5.96 14.97 -0.53
C TYR A 51 6.86 13.76 -0.29
N SER A 52 6.43 12.87 0.61
CA SER A 52 7.14 11.61 0.79
C SER A 52 6.60 10.66 -0.26
N CYS A 53 7.47 10.18 -1.13
CA CYS A 53 7.11 9.24 -2.17
C CYS A 53 6.44 7.98 -1.57
N VAL A 54 5.32 7.56 -2.16
CA VAL A 54 4.63 6.31 -1.83
C VAL A 54 4.56 5.47 -3.09
N ASN A 55 5.06 4.25 -3.03
CA ASN A 55 4.90 3.31 -4.13
C ASN A 55 3.42 2.95 -4.28
N TYR A 56 2.90 3.10 -5.49
CA TYR A 56 1.54 2.79 -5.88
C TYR A 56 1.55 2.06 -7.21
N THR A 57 0.77 0.98 -7.30
CA THR A 57 0.59 0.19 -8.53
C THR A 57 -0.79 0.46 -9.09
N VAL A 58 -0.84 0.89 -10.36
CA VAL A 58 -2.06 0.88 -11.16
C VAL A 58 -2.10 -0.45 -11.89
N ASP A 59 -2.97 -1.37 -11.45
CA ASP A 59 -3.13 -2.74 -11.99
C ASP A 59 -4.41 -2.93 -12.81
N PHE A 60 -5.18 -1.85 -13.00
CA PHE A 60 -6.43 -1.81 -13.76
C PHE A 60 -7.59 -2.64 -13.22
N GLU A 61 -7.48 -3.22 -12.02
CA GLU A 61 -8.56 -3.95 -11.36
C GLU A 61 -9.54 -2.99 -10.65
N VAL A 62 -8.97 -1.93 -10.06
CA VAL A 62 -9.71 -0.93 -9.30
C VAL A 62 -9.30 0.50 -9.65
N ASP A 63 -10.24 1.41 -9.49
CA ASP A 63 -10.04 2.85 -9.63
C ASP A 63 -9.29 3.42 -8.40
N SER A 64 -8.96 4.71 -8.44
CA SER A 64 -8.25 5.40 -7.34
C SER A 64 -9.04 5.53 -6.03
N MET A 65 -10.29 5.07 -6.00
CA MET A 65 -11.16 5.01 -4.83
C MET A 65 -11.48 3.55 -4.42
N GLY A 66 -10.84 2.55 -5.05
CA GLY A 66 -11.06 1.13 -4.80
C GLY A 66 -12.33 0.58 -5.46
N GLY A 67 -13.00 1.35 -6.31
CA GLY A 67 -14.12 0.89 -7.12
C GLY A 67 -13.67 -0.07 -8.21
N LYS A 68 -14.42 -1.15 -8.43
CA LYS A 68 -14.07 -2.13 -9.47
C LYS A 68 -14.14 -1.52 -10.87
N VAL A 69 -13.08 -1.69 -11.64
CA VAL A 69 -13.03 -1.38 -13.08
C VAL A 69 -13.48 -2.62 -13.84
N ASN A 70 -14.52 -2.49 -14.68
CA ASN A 70 -15.09 -3.66 -15.34
C ASN A 70 -14.41 -3.92 -16.70
N PRO A 71 -14.23 -5.20 -17.04
CA PRO A 71 -13.80 -5.57 -18.39
C PRO A 71 -14.65 -4.96 -19.50
N GLY A 72 -14.00 -4.49 -20.55
CA GLY A 72 -14.61 -3.87 -21.72
C GLY A 72 -14.93 -2.38 -21.58
N GLU A 73 -14.76 -1.79 -20.39
CA GLU A 73 -14.90 -0.35 -20.17
C GLU A 73 -13.81 0.44 -20.91
N TYR A 74 -14.19 1.64 -21.36
CA TYR A 74 -13.26 2.62 -21.93
C TYR A 74 -12.95 3.66 -20.87
N VAL A 75 -11.71 3.64 -20.40
CA VAL A 75 -11.26 4.33 -19.18
C VAL A 75 -10.46 5.60 -19.52
N ASN A 76 -10.49 6.59 -18.63
CA ASN A 76 -9.75 7.84 -18.74
C ASN A 76 -9.33 8.39 -17.36
N ASP A 77 -10.30 8.63 -16.49
CA ASP A 77 -10.20 9.41 -15.25
C ASP A 77 -10.37 8.57 -13.98
N GLU A 78 -10.40 7.24 -14.09
CA GLU A 78 -10.53 6.31 -12.96
C GLU A 78 -9.41 6.49 -11.92
N TRP A 79 -8.23 6.93 -12.35
CA TRP A 79 -7.08 7.19 -11.48
C TRP A 79 -6.83 8.69 -11.21
N GLU A 80 -7.80 9.57 -11.48
CA GLU A 80 -7.62 11.02 -11.31
C GLU A 80 -7.28 11.42 -9.86
N LYS A 81 -7.73 10.67 -8.84
CA LYS A 81 -7.50 11.04 -7.43
C LYS A 81 -6.06 10.86 -7.00
N ILE A 82 -5.32 10.02 -7.72
CA ILE A 82 -3.88 9.87 -7.56
C ILE A 82 -3.09 10.66 -8.62
N GLY A 83 -3.78 11.53 -9.37
CA GLY A 83 -3.18 12.40 -10.37
C GLY A 83 -2.79 11.68 -11.66
N VAL A 84 -3.42 10.56 -12.00
CA VAL A 84 -3.16 9.81 -13.24
C VAL A 84 -4.37 9.89 -14.16
N THR A 85 -4.17 10.40 -15.37
CA THR A 85 -5.16 10.32 -16.46
C THR A 85 -4.60 9.46 -17.58
N VAL A 86 -5.41 8.56 -18.13
CA VAL A 86 -4.99 7.68 -19.24
C VAL A 86 -5.72 8.03 -20.53
N SER A 87 -5.01 8.01 -21.66
CA SER A 87 -5.62 8.20 -22.97
C SER A 87 -4.97 7.29 -24.02
N ALA A 88 -5.60 7.15 -25.17
CA ALA A 88 -5.12 6.32 -26.26
C ALA A 88 -5.39 6.92 -27.63
N THR A 89 -4.53 6.59 -28.59
CA THR A 89 -4.71 6.87 -30.02
C THR A 89 -4.39 5.63 -30.84
N GLY A 90 -4.94 5.55 -32.05
CA GLY A 90 -4.92 4.31 -32.85
C GLY A 90 -6.18 3.50 -32.65
N GLY A 91 -6.40 2.52 -33.52
CA GLY A 91 -7.58 1.65 -33.52
C GLY A 91 -8.91 2.39 -33.34
N PHE A 92 -9.82 1.77 -32.61
CA PHE A 92 -11.08 2.32 -32.13
C PHE A 92 -11.00 2.77 -30.67
N THR A 93 -10.69 4.05 -30.48
CA THR A 93 -10.52 4.70 -29.16
C THR A 93 -11.58 5.80 -28.99
N PRO A 94 -12.82 5.47 -28.59
CA PRO A 94 -13.89 6.45 -28.42
C PRO A 94 -13.51 7.49 -27.38
N ASP A 95 -13.55 8.76 -27.78
CA ASP A 95 -13.09 9.91 -26.99
C ASP A 95 -11.60 9.83 -26.57
N GLY A 96 -10.79 9.07 -27.32
CA GLY A 96 -9.36 8.91 -27.03
C GLY A 96 -9.08 8.05 -25.80
N ARG A 97 -9.92 7.06 -25.52
CA ARG A 97 -9.81 6.19 -24.34
C ARG A 97 -9.29 4.80 -24.69
N PRO A 98 -8.33 4.22 -23.94
CA PRO A 98 -8.01 2.80 -24.03
C PRO A 98 -9.15 1.95 -23.47
N ARG A 99 -9.08 0.65 -23.73
CA ARG A 99 -10.08 -0.32 -23.30
C ARG A 99 -9.50 -1.28 -22.27
N ILE A 100 -10.29 -1.65 -21.29
CA ILE A 100 -9.97 -2.72 -20.33
C ILE A 100 -10.22 -4.07 -20.98
N PHE A 101 -9.22 -4.95 -20.92
CA PHE A 101 -9.28 -6.31 -21.41
C PHE A 101 -9.09 -7.30 -20.26
N ASP A 102 -9.99 -8.27 -20.11
CA ASP A 102 -9.84 -9.34 -19.12
C ASP A 102 -9.06 -10.51 -19.72
N THR A 103 -7.81 -10.65 -19.27
CA THR A 103 -6.92 -11.70 -19.75
C THR A 103 -7.34 -13.10 -19.30
N ALA A 104 -8.17 -13.25 -18.26
CA ALA A 104 -8.69 -14.56 -17.87
C ALA A 104 -9.81 -15.03 -18.81
N ASN A 105 -10.51 -14.10 -19.46
CA ASN A 105 -11.61 -14.37 -20.39
C ASN A 105 -11.36 -13.72 -21.76
N PRO A 106 -10.28 -14.10 -22.46
CA PRO A 106 -9.83 -13.42 -23.68
C PRO A 106 -10.75 -13.66 -24.88
N GLY A 107 -11.68 -14.62 -24.82
CA GLY A 107 -12.50 -15.05 -25.94
C GLY A 107 -12.34 -16.53 -26.28
N THR A 108 -12.97 -16.99 -27.36
CA THR A 108 -12.95 -18.43 -27.74
C THR A 108 -12.32 -18.72 -29.10
N ASP A 109 -12.12 -17.72 -29.94
CA ASP A 109 -11.33 -17.79 -31.17
C ASP A 109 -10.84 -16.40 -31.60
N LEU A 110 -10.05 -16.31 -32.67
CA LEU A 110 -9.47 -15.05 -33.18
C LEU A 110 -10.52 -14.10 -33.80
N ASP A 111 -11.76 -14.56 -34.02
CA ASP A 111 -12.86 -13.73 -34.52
C ASP A 111 -13.76 -13.23 -33.34
N ASP A 112 -13.69 -13.88 -32.17
CA ASP A 112 -14.42 -13.64 -30.92
C ASP A 112 -13.43 -13.53 -29.74
N GLY A 113 -12.55 -12.52 -29.79
CA GLY A 113 -11.60 -12.13 -28.73
C GLY A 113 -10.12 -12.20 -29.13
N ASP A 114 -9.21 -12.12 -28.15
CA ASP A 114 -7.76 -12.21 -28.36
C ASP A 114 -7.04 -13.15 -27.38
N LEU A 115 -6.89 -14.41 -27.79
CA LEU A 115 -6.14 -15.42 -27.04
C LEU A 115 -4.66 -15.06 -26.86
N LYS A 116 -4.10 -14.19 -27.72
CA LYS A 116 -2.70 -13.72 -27.58
C LYS A 116 -2.52 -12.87 -26.32
N LEU A 117 -3.61 -12.32 -25.79
CA LEU A 117 -3.65 -11.61 -24.52
C LEU A 117 -4.20 -12.46 -23.36
N GLY A 118 -4.54 -13.73 -23.59
CA GLY A 118 -5.01 -14.60 -22.53
C GLY A 118 -3.94 -14.84 -21.45
N SER A 119 -4.35 -15.07 -20.21
CA SER A 119 -3.44 -15.48 -19.14
C SER A 119 -4.18 -16.30 -18.07
N PRO A 120 -3.52 -17.30 -17.45
CA PRO A 120 -2.20 -17.84 -17.76
C PRO A 120 -2.08 -18.47 -19.18
N HIS A 121 -0.87 -18.79 -19.62
CA HIS A 121 -0.61 -19.47 -20.89
C HIS A 121 -1.03 -20.95 -20.84
N GLU A 122 -1.41 -21.52 -21.99
CA GLU A 122 -2.00 -22.87 -22.10
C GLU A 122 -1.10 -24.01 -21.61
N PHE A 123 0.23 -23.83 -21.69
CA PHE A 123 1.21 -24.84 -21.26
C PHE A 123 1.73 -24.66 -19.84
N CYS A 124 1.23 -23.68 -19.10
CA CYS A 124 1.55 -23.52 -17.69
C CYS A 124 0.93 -24.63 -16.84
N GLN A 125 1.46 -24.85 -15.64
CA GLN A 125 0.89 -25.79 -14.70
C GLN A 125 -0.55 -25.36 -14.33
N GLY A 126 -1.53 -26.21 -14.62
CA GLY A 126 -2.95 -25.88 -14.46
C GLY A 126 -3.64 -25.43 -15.76
N GLY A 127 -2.88 -25.14 -16.81
CA GLY A 127 -3.36 -24.60 -18.07
C GLY A 127 -3.90 -23.17 -17.94
N GLY A 128 -4.29 -22.59 -19.06
CA GLY A 128 -4.83 -21.24 -19.12
C GLY A 128 -5.36 -20.89 -20.51
N THR A 129 -5.80 -19.66 -20.67
CA THR A 129 -6.43 -19.16 -21.90
C THR A 129 -5.45 -18.48 -22.86
N GLY A 130 -4.23 -18.19 -22.40
CA GLY A 130 -3.17 -17.56 -23.17
C GLY A 130 -2.58 -18.47 -24.23
N TRP A 131 -2.38 -17.92 -25.42
CA TRP A 131 -1.86 -18.63 -26.56
C TRP A 131 -0.73 -17.84 -27.24
N GLY A 132 0.45 -18.43 -27.36
CA GLY A 132 1.55 -17.85 -28.13
C GLY A 132 2.92 -18.32 -27.66
N ALA A 133 3.86 -18.49 -28.59
CA ALA A 133 5.17 -19.06 -28.27
C ALA A 133 6.02 -18.23 -27.30
N GLY A 134 5.74 -16.93 -27.15
CA GLY A 134 6.49 -16.05 -26.24
C GLY A 134 6.10 -16.20 -24.76
N GLY A 135 4.87 -16.62 -24.47
CA GLY A 135 4.39 -16.87 -23.11
C GLY A 135 4.61 -18.30 -22.62
N ASP A 136 5.15 -19.19 -23.47
CA ASP A 136 5.29 -20.62 -23.22
C ASP A 136 6.42 -20.93 -22.22
N PRO A 137 6.14 -21.56 -21.07
CA PRO A 137 7.17 -21.94 -20.09
C PRO A 137 8.12 -23.05 -20.56
N ASN A 138 7.86 -23.68 -21.71
CA ASN A 138 8.73 -24.69 -22.29
C ASN A 138 9.75 -24.13 -23.30
N GLU A 139 9.64 -22.84 -23.64
CA GLU A 139 10.56 -22.15 -24.53
C GLU A 139 11.69 -21.46 -23.74
N ASP A 140 12.88 -21.37 -24.33
CA ASP A 140 14.04 -20.69 -23.71
C ASP A 140 14.05 -19.21 -24.11
N HIS A 141 13.52 -18.36 -23.22
CA HIS A 141 13.44 -16.90 -23.41
C HIS A 141 14.73 -16.15 -23.06
N GLN A 142 15.82 -16.86 -22.78
CA GLN A 142 17.14 -16.29 -22.47
C GLN A 142 17.16 -15.25 -21.32
N GLY A 143 16.13 -15.22 -20.48
CA GLY A 143 16.00 -14.32 -19.34
C GLY A 143 15.68 -12.86 -19.68
N LEU A 144 15.33 -12.55 -20.94
CA LEU A 144 14.87 -11.21 -21.34
C LEU A 144 13.36 -11.05 -21.10
N CYS A 145 12.62 -12.13 -21.35
CA CYS A 145 11.16 -12.16 -21.32
C CYS A 145 10.67 -13.19 -20.29
N MET A 146 9.48 -12.98 -19.77
CA MET A 146 8.87 -13.85 -18.77
C MET A 146 7.75 -14.69 -19.37
N ASP A 147 7.67 -15.94 -18.93
CA ASP A 147 6.53 -16.82 -19.18
C ASP A 147 5.25 -16.19 -18.62
N ASN A 148 4.15 -16.33 -19.36
CA ASN A 148 2.86 -15.79 -18.93
C ASN A 148 2.09 -16.82 -18.10
N CYS A 149 2.73 -17.39 -17.08
CA CYS A 149 2.12 -18.43 -16.25
C CYS A 149 1.29 -17.93 -15.08
N LEU A 150 1.21 -16.62 -14.90
CA LEU A 150 0.50 -16.01 -13.79
C LEU A 150 -0.68 -15.22 -14.38
N PRO A 151 -1.86 -15.23 -13.73
CA PRO A 151 -2.96 -14.39 -14.17
C PRO A 151 -2.52 -12.93 -14.25
N GLN A 152 -2.88 -12.23 -15.33
CA GLN A 152 -2.62 -10.81 -15.56
C GLN A 152 -3.85 -9.93 -15.27
N GLY A 153 -5.04 -10.54 -15.13
CA GLY A 153 -6.26 -9.82 -14.80
C GLY A 153 -6.65 -8.81 -15.88
N ASN A 154 -7.11 -7.63 -15.46
CA ASN A 154 -7.41 -6.50 -16.32
C ASN A 154 -6.12 -5.87 -16.87
N VAL A 155 -6.10 -5.60 -18.17
CA VAL A 155 -4.99 -4.90 -18.85
C VAL A 155 -5.53 -3.81 -19.76
N LEU A 156 -4.70 -2.81 -20.08
CA LEU A 156 -5.07 -1.76 -21.03
C LEU A 156 -4.65 -2.12 -22.46
N ILE A 157 -5.62 -2.09 -23.37
CA ILE A 157 -5.40 -2.26 -24.81
C ILE A 157 -5.87 -1.03 -25.59
N ILE A 158 -5.39 -0.94 -26.82
CA ILE A 158 -6.01 -0.12 -27.86
C ILE A 158 -6.92 -1.06 -28.63
N GLN A 159 -8.23 -0.84 -28.59
CA GLN A 159 -9.17 -1.69 -29.32
C GLN A 159 -8.97 -1.56 -30.84
N GLU A 160 -9.01 -2.66 -31.59
CA GLU A 160 -8.88 -2.65 -33.05
C GLU A 160 -10.03 -1.93 -33.77
N GLU A 161 -11.27 -2.41 -33.57
CA GLU A 161 -12.48 -1.93 -34.22
C GLU A 161 -13.65 -1.75 -33.22
N ASP A 162 -14.71 -1.04 -33.63
CA ASP A 162 -15.96 -0.88 -32.87
C ASP A 162 -16.78 -2.17 -32.83
N LYS A 163 -16.24 -3.18 -32.12
CA LYS A 163 -16.82 -4.51 -31.95
C LYS A 163 -16.96 -4.84 -30.46
N TYR A 164 -17.96 -5.67 -30.17
CA TYR A 164 -18.27 -6.07 -28.79
C TYR A 164 -17.09 -6.82 -28.15
N HIS A 165 -16.45 -7.69 -28.93
CA HIS A 165 -15.30 -8.48 -28.54
C HIS A 165 -14.05 -7.61 -28.43
N TRP A 166 -13.26 -7.84 -27.40
CA TRP A 166 -12.10 -7.01 -27.08
C TRP A 166 -10.92 -7.61 -27.80
N ASP A 167 -10.20 -6.79 -28.54
CA ASP A 167 -9.14 -7.25 -29.42
C ASP A 167 -8.19 -6.09 -29.61
N ASP A 168 -6.91 -6.33 -29.38
CA ASP A 168 -5.91 -5.29 -29.49
C ASP A 168 -5.69 -4.88 -30.95
N ASN A 169 -5.32 -3.63 -31.15
CA ASN A 169 -5.18 -3.09 -32.48
C ASN A 169 -3.90 -3.64 -33.12
N ASP A 170 -4.04 -4.40 -34.20
CA ASP A 170 -2.93 -4.94 -34.99
C ASP A 170 -1.95 -3.86 -35.48
N GLY A 171 -2.46 -2.64 -35.70
CA GLY A 171 -1.64 -1.47 -36.07
C GLY A 171 -0.96 -0.76 -34.90
N GLY A 172 -1.23 -1.17 -33.67
CA GLY A 172 -0.79 -0.52 -32.44
C GLY A 172 -1.36 0.89 -32.25
N GLY A 173 -0.54 1.79 -31.73
CA GLY A 173 -0.93 3.13 -31.38
C GLY A 173 -0.24 3.55 -30.11
N ASP A 174 -0.74 4.60 -29.48
CA ASP A 174 -0.08 5.15 -28.29
C ASP A 174 -1.07 5.13 -27.11
N ILE A 175 -0.68 4.52 -25.99
CA ILE A 175 -1.35 4.66 -24.68
C ILE A 175 -0.53 5.68 -23.88
N VAL A 176 -1.18 6.71 -23.36
CA VAL A 176 -0.54 7.85 -22.70
C VAL A 176 -1.05 7.95 -21.27
N PHE A 177 -0.13 7.98 -20.32
CA PHE A 177 -0.36 8.33 -18.93
C PHE A 177 0.12 9.76 -18.72
N ASP A 178 -0.81 10.65 -18.37
CA ASP A 178 -0.54 12.03 -17.98
C ASP A 178 -0.61 12.15 -16.46
N PHE A 179 0.39 12.83 -15.88
CA PHE A 179 0.47 13.07 -14.44
C PHE A 179 0.16 14.52 -14.11
N ASP A 180 -0.80 14.75 -13.19
CA ASP A 180 -1.20 16.10 -12.74
C ASP A 180 -0.03 16.88 -12.11
N SER A 181 0.84 16.15 -11.41
CA SER A 181 2.10 16.62 -10.87
C SER A 181 3.23 15.71 -11.31
N ALA A 182 4.41 16.29 -11.54
CA ALA A 182 5.59 15.52 -11.89
C ALA A 182 5.87 14.49 -10.78
N THR A 183 6.09 13.23 -11.16
CA THR A 183 6.24 12.12 -10.21
C THR A 183 7.38 11.19 -10.58
N THR A 184 7.74 10.27 -9.69
CA THR A 184 8.65 9.16 -10.00
C THR A 184 7.88 8.01 -10.63
N VAL A 185 8.39 7.47 -11.74
CA VAL A 185 7.89 6.21 -12.33
C VAL A 185 8.96 5.15 -12.16
N PHE A 186 8.59 4.02 -11.55
CA PHE A 186 9.51 2.92 -11.23
C PHE A 186 9.56 1.88 -12.34
N GLU A 187 8.39 1.38 -12.74
CA GLU A 187 8.27 0.24 -13.65
C GLU A 187 6.95 0.32 -14.43
N ILE A 188 6.96 -0.23 -15.64
CA ILE A 188 5.75 -0.51 -16.40
C ILE A 188 5.80 -1.94 -16.93
N GLY A 189 4.67 -2.64 -16.83
CA GLY A 189 4.51 -3.97 -17.41
C GLY A 189 3.89 -3.93 -18.79
N LEU A 190 4.43 -4.71 -19.71
CA LEU A 190 3.89 -4.89 -21.06
C LEU A 190 3.66 -6.37 -21.33
N MET A 191 2.69 -6.68 -22.18
CA MET A 191 2.45 -8.04 -22.65
C MET A 191 2.18 -8.10 -24.15
N ASN A 192 2.41 -9.30 -24.70
CA ASN A 192 2.17 -9.62 -26.11
C ASN A 192 2.97 -8.71 -27.07
N ILE A 193 4.21 -8.37 -26.70
CA ILE A 193 5.08 -7.55 -27.54
C ILE A 193 5.96 -8.46 -28.38
N PHE A 194 5.74 -8.43 -29.69
CA PHE A 194 6.56 -9.16 -30.67
C PHE A 194 7.02 -8.29 -31.83
N ASN A 195 7.18 -7.00 -31.55
CA ASN A 195 7.83 -6.03 -32.42
C ASN A 195 8.80 -5.17 -31.61
N SER A 196 10.08 -5.23 -31.97
CA SER A 196 11.17 -4.43 -31.38
C SER A 196 11.03 -2.90 -31.57
N GLU A 197 10.06 -2.44 -32.36
CA GLU A 197 9.78 -1.01 -32.56
C GLU A 197 8.89 -0.41 -31.47
N THR A 198 8.28 -1.24 -30.62
CA THR A 198 7.52 -0.75 -29.45
C THR A 198 8.46 -0.10 -28.45
N VAL A 199 8.11 1.11 -28.01
CA VAL A 199 8.92 1.88 -27.06
C VAL A 199 8.05 2.54 -25.99
N VAL A 200 8.64 2.78 -24.83
CA VAL A 200 8.08 3.63 -23.78
C VAL A 200 8.87 4.94 -23.78
N GLU A 201 8.19 6.03 -24.11
CA GLU A 201 8.75 7.38 -24.11
C GLU A 201 8.31 8.12 -22.84
N VAL A 202 9.27 8.61 -22.06
CA VAL A 202 9.06 9.26 -20.77
C VAL A 202 9.44 10.73 -20.90
N GLN A 203 8.49 11.63 -20.66
CA GLN A 203 8.70 13.08 -20.70
C GLN A 203 8.89 13.63 -19.29
N LEU A 204 10.00 14.35 -19.08
CA LEU A 204 10.34 14.96 -17.80
C LEU A 204 9.82 16.41 -17.71
N ALA A 205 9.75 16.95 -16.50
CA ALA A 205 9.25 18.30 -16.21
C ALA A 205 10.07 19.42 -16.90
N ASP A 206 11.32 19.16 -17.26
CA ASP A 206 12.17 20.09 -18.03
C ASP A 206 11.91 20.05 -19.54
N GLY A 207 11.02 19.16 -20.01
CA GLY A 207 10.66 18.94 -21.40
C GLY A 207 11.60 17.99 -22.16
N SER A 208 12.59 17.39 -21.48
CA SER A 208 13.41 16.32 -22.05
C SER A 208 12.64 15.00 -22.13
N PHE A 209 13.16 14.08 -22.95
CA PHE A 209 12.57 12.76 -23.18
C PHE A 209 13.61 11.67 -22.99
N GLU A 210 13.23 10.61 -22.29
CA GLU A 210 13.93 9.33 -22.22
C GLU A 210 13.13 8.27 -22.97
N THR A 211 13.80 7.29 -23.57
CA THR A 211 13.15 6.24 -24.35
C THR A 211 13.68 4.88 -23.95
N TYR A 212 12.76 3.98 -23.63
CA TYR A 212 13.02 2.59 -23.28
C TYR A 212 12.43 1.70 -24.37
N ASN A 213 13.24 0.79 -24.92
CA ASN A 213 12.76 -0.14 -25.93
C ASN A 213 12.10 -1.33 -25.24
N ALA A 214 10.97 -1.79 -25.78
CA ALA A 214 10.43 -3.08 -25.43
C ALA A 214 11.16 -4.16 -26.24
N ASP A 215 11.44 -5.30 -25.59
CA ASP A 215 12.04 -6.44 -26.26
C ASP A 215 10.98 -7.17 -27.11
N ASP A 216 11.40 -7.75 -28.23
CA ASP A 216 10.58 -8.69 -29.00
C ASP A 216 10.54 -10.02 -28.25
N CYS A 217 9.52 -10.14 -27.40
CA CYS A 217 9.34 -11.27 -26.50
C CYS A 217 8.41 -12.35 -27.07
N GLY A 218 7.89 -12.16 -28.28
CA GLY A 218 6.95 -13.09 -28.87
C GLY A 218 5.52 -12.95 -28.33
N MET A 219 4.58 -13.61 -29.02
CA MET A 219 3.16 -13.57 -28.68
C MET A 219 2.91 -14.11 -27.26
N ASN A 220 1.99 -13.47 -26.54
CA ASN A 220 1.58 -13.83 -25.17
C ASN A 220 2.65 -13.67 -24.07
N SER A 221 3.87 -13.26 -24.39
CA SER A 221 4.92 -13.01 -23.40
C SER A 221 4.60 -11.83 -22.47
N ILE A 222 5.27 -11.79 -21.31
CA ILE A 222 5.28 -10.63 -20.40
C ILE A 222 6.69 -10.05 -20.31
N GLN A 223 6.79 -8.74 -20.19
CA GLN A 223 8.03 -8.05 -19.86
C GLN A 223 7.79 -6.87 -18.91
N LYS A 224 8.82 -6.51 -18.17
CA LYS A 224 8.85 -5.36 -17.27
C LYS A 224 9.93 -4.40 -17.74
N ILE A 225 9.54 -3.16 -17.96
CA ILE A 225 10.48 -2.10 -18.29
C ILE A 225 10.70 -1.28 -17.03
N LYS A 226 11.90 -1.41 -16.48
CA LYS A 226 12.36 -0.60 -15.36
C LYS A 226 12.71 0.81 -15.84
N ILE A 227 12.09 1.81 -15.22
CA ILE A 227 12.22 3.23 -15.59
C ILE A 227 13.05 3.97 -14.54
N ASP A 228 12.68 3.90 -13.26
CA ASP A 228 13.37 4.61 -12.15
C ASP A 228 13.72 6.09 -12.47
N LEU A 229 12.76 6.84 -13.02
CA LEU A 229 12.94 8.26 -13.32
C LEU A 229 12.04 9.12 -12.43
N ASP A 230 12.62 10.17 -11.86
CA ASP A 230 11.92 11.24 -11.16
C ASP A 230 11.42 12.32 -12.14
N ASP A 231 10.59 13.24 -11.64
CA ASP A 231 10.10 14.41 -12.38
C ASP A 231 9.36 14.08 -13.70
N VAL A 232 8.76 12.89 -13.80
CA VAL A 232 8.01 12.42 -14.96
C VAL A 232 6.66 13.13 -15.00
N THR A 233 6.34 13.76 -16.13
CA THR A 233 5.07 14.44 -16.37
C THR A 233 4.16 13.67 -17.32
N ARG A 234 4.74 12.83 -18.16
CA ARG A 234 4.00 11.99 -19.11
C ARG A 234 4.79 10.74 -19.44
N LEU A 235 4.09 9.61 -19.53
CA LEU A 235 4.62 8.35 -20.04
C LEU A 235 3.77 7.92 -21.24
N THR A 236 4.40 7.65 -22.38
CA THR A 236 3.73 7.21 -23.60
C THR A 236 4.24 5.83 -24.01
N VAL A 237 3.36 4.83 -23.96
CA VAL A 237 3.60 3.50 -24.51
C VAL A 237 3.24 3.52 -25.98
N LYS A 238 4.26 3.55 -26.84
CA LYS A 238 4.13 3.57 -28.29
C LYS A 238 4.13 2.14 -28.81
N LEU A 239 2.96 1.50 -28.81
CA LEU A 239 2.77 0.18 -29.39
C LEU A 239 2.93 0.26 -30.91
N ARG A 240 3.82 -0.58 -31.47
CA ARG A 240 4.05 -0.70 -32.92
C ARG A 240 3.53 -2.02 -33.44
N GLY A 241 2.34 -2.37 -32.98
CA GLY A 241 1.67 -3.62 -33.23
C GLY A 241 0.70 -3.91 -32.08
N PRO A 242 0.14 -5.13 -32.05
CA PRO A 242 -0.64 -5.60 -30.91
C PRO A 242 0.21 -5.60 -29.63
N GLY A 243 -0.47 -5.51 -28.49
CA GLY A 243 0.13 -5.43 -27.17
C GLY A 243 -0.81 -4.79 -26.14
N ALA A 244 -0.49 -5.00 -24.88
CA ALA A 244 -1.20 -4.40 -23.75
C ALA A 244 -0.25 -3.90 -22.67
N VAL A 245 -0.73 -2.96 -21.85
CA VAL A 245 -0.06 -2.53 -20.61
C VAL A 245 -0.69 -3.29 -19.45
N THR A 246 0.13 -3.97 -18.64
CA THR A 246 -0.35 -4.82 -17.54
C THR A 246 -0.41 -4.11 -16.19
N HIS A 247 0.50 -3.15 -15.96
CA HIS A 247 0.50 -2.31 -14.76
C HIS A 247 1.43 -1.12 -14.93
N LEU A 248 1.28 -0.13 -14.06
CA LEU A 248 2.20 0.99 -13.88
C LEU A 248 2.55 1.16 -12.39
N ASP A 249 3.83 1.05 -12.05
CA ASP A 249 4.35 1.33 -10.72
C ASP A 249 4.89 2.76 -10.69
N LEU A 250 4.29 3.60 -9.84
CA LEU A 250 4.65 5.00 -9.70
C LEU A 250 4.74 5.41 -8.24
N CYS A 251 5.27 6.60 -8.07
CA CYS A 251 5.22 7.33 -6.83
C CYS A 251 3.95 8.19 -6.80
N ILE A 252 3.28 8.26 -5.65
CA ILE A 252 2.26 9.26 -5.41
C ILE A 252 2.68 10.14 -4.23
N ASP A 253 2.28 11.41 -4.29
CA ASP A 253 2.61 12.41 -3.30
C ASP A 253 1.90 12.09 -1.97
N GLY A 254 2.63 11.48 -1.03
CA GLY A 254 2.17 11.33 0.34
C GLY A 254 2.26 12.67 1.06
N VAL A 255 1.13 13.20 1.55
CA VAL A 255 1.12 14.37 2.43
C VAL A 255 1.91 14.01 3.70
N ASN A 256 3.06 14.66 3.93
CA ASN A 256 3.78 14.57 5.19
C ASN A 256 3.35 15.72 6.12
N PRO A 257 2.59 15.48 7.19
CA PRO A 257 2.38 16.50 8.21
C PRO A 257 3.53 16.45 9.23
N GLN A 258 4.54 17.35 9.16
CA GLN A 258 5.17 18.05 10.31
C GLN A 258 6.53 18.74 10.01
N PRO A 259 6.98 19.79 10.77
CA PRO A 259 6.77 20.00 12.21
C PRO A 259 6.11 21.32 12.64
N SER A 260 5.21 21.18 13.62
CA SER A 260 4.71 22.25 14.48
C SER A 260 5.86 22.93 15.22
N ALA A 261 6.07 24.21 14.97
CA ALA A 261 6.76 25.12 15.88
C ALA A 261 5.85 26.32 16.18
N TYR A 262 4.93 26.16 17.14
CA TYR A 262 4.19 27.28 17.70
C TYR A 262 4.95 27.86 18.90
N PRO A 263 5.29 29.17 18.92
CA PRO A 263 5.39 29.89 20.17
C PRO A 263 3.95 30.13 20.68
N THR A 264 3.63 29.56 21.84
CA THR A 264 2.33 29.72 22.50
C THR A 264 2.17 31.16 22.99
N VAL A 265 1.17 31.86 22.47
CA VAL A 265 0.50 32.94 23.21
C VAL A 265 -1.00 32.69 23.13
N SER A 266 -1.52 32.16 24.24
CA SER A 266 -2.94 32.04 24.53
C SER A 266 -3.56 33.42 24.70
N LEU A 267 -4.55 33.73 23.87
CA LEU A 267 -5.69 34.57 24.22
C LEU A 267 -6.92 33.99 23.51
N GLU A 268 -7.80 33.35 24.29
CA GLU A 268 -9.17 33.09 23.84
C GLU A 268 -9.87 34.41 23.48
N PRO A 269 -10.81 34.37 22.53
CA PRO A 269 -12.18 34.64 22.98
C PRO A 269 -13.25 33.76 22.33
N THR A 270 -14.13 33.28 23.20
CA THR A 270 -15.59 33.12 23.06
C THR A 270 -16.17 32.59 21.76
N VAL A 271 -16.57 31.32 21.88
CA VAL A 271 -17.63 30.57 21.18
C VAL A 271 -18.73 31.45 20.57
N SER A 272 -18.85 31.37 19.25
CA SER A 272 -20.12 31.42 18.53
C SER A 272 -20.33 30.03 17.92
N PRO A 273 -21.53 29.42 17.97
CA PRO A 273 -21.75 28.17 17.26
C PRO A 273 -21.64 28.47 15.76
N ALA A 274 -20.56 28.00 15.15
CA ALA A 274 -20.51 27.92 13.69
C ALA A 274 -21.65 26.98 13.25
N PRO A 275 -22.35 27.30 12.15
CA PRO A 275 -23.31 26.35 11.59
C PRO A 275 -22.58 25.03 11.32
N THR A 276 -23.17 23.93 11.77
CA THR A 276 -22.69 22.59 11.47
C THR A 276 -22.47 22.50 9.96
N PRO A 277 -21.26 22.16 9.48
CA PRO A 277 -21.09 21.90 8.07
C PRO A 277 -22.09 20.82 7.66
N PRO A 278 -22.74 20.95 6.48
CA PRO A 278 -23.61 19.89 6.00
C PRO A 278 -22.83 18.56 6.00
N PRO A 279 -23.49 17.42 6.29
CA PRO A 279 -22.83 16.12 6.22
C PRO A 279 -22.21 15.97 4.84
N ASP A 280 -20.92 15.68 4.84
CA ASP A 280 -20.13 15.50 3.63
C ASP A 280 -20.73 14.32 2.83
N PRO A 281 -21.23 14.51 1.60
CA PRO A 281 -21.90 13.46 0.84
C PRO A 281 -20.98 12.28 0.46
N LEU A 282 -19.67 12.37 0.74
CA LEU A 282 -18.62 11.43 0.36
C LEU A 282 -18.03 10.69 1.57
N CYS A 283 -18.88 10.37 2.55
CA CYS A 283 -18.46 9.61 3.72
C CYS A 283 -18.50 8.11 3.49
N VAL A 284 -17.43 7.56 2.90
CA VAL A 284 -17.22 6.12 2.81
C VAL A 284 -16.79 5.62 4.20
N GLU A 285 -17.64 4.83 4.83
CA GLU A 285 -17.42 4.36 6.21
C GLU A 285 -16.25 3.39 6.28
N THR A 286 -16.08 2.53 5.27
CA THR A 286 -14.97 1.56 5.16
C THR A 286 -14.36 1.57 3.76
N GLU A 287 -13.05 1.72 3.68
CA GLU A 287 -12.24 1.80 2.46
C GLU A 287 -11.24 0.64 2.44
N VAL A 288 -11.18 -0.12 1.35
CA VAL A 288 -10.20 -1.21 1.18
C VAL A 288 -8.90 -0.59 0.64
N ILE A 289 -7.81 -0.80 1.36
CA ILE A 289 -6.48 -0.26 1.06
C ILE A 289 -5.70 -1.22 0.16
N SER A 290 -5.81 -2.52 0.41
CA SER A 290 -5.04 -3.53 -0.31
C SER A 290 -5.70 -4.89 -0.18
N VAL A 291 -5.66 -5.67 -1.26
CA VAL A 291 -6.01 -7.10 -1.29
C VAL A 291 -4.88 -7.84 -1.97
N GLU A 292 -4.31 -8.84 -1.31
CA GLU A 292 -3.22 -9.64 -1.84
C GLU A 292 -3.52 -11.12 -1.59
N THR A 293 -3.78 -11.85 -2.67
CA THR A 293 -4.12 -13.28 -2.64
C THR A 293 -2.94 -14.17 -3.05
N PHE A 294 -1.80 -13.58 -3.43
CA PHE A 294 -0.57 -14.27 -3.87
C PHE A 294 -0.68 -15.29 -5.03
N GLU A 295 -1.87 -15.51 -5.59
CA GLU A 295 -2.14 -16.37 -6.76
C GLU A 295 -1.46 -15.94 -8.06
N ARG A 296 -0.92 -14.73 -8.08
CA ARG A 296 -0.23 -14.12 -9.22
C ARG A 296 1.28 -14.02 -9.02
N SER A 297 1.81 -14.65 -7.96
CA SER A 297 3.21 -14.53 -7.53
C SER A 297 3.74 -13.10 -7.39
N ILE A 298 2.83 -12.16 -7.12
CA ILE A 298 3.15 -10.75 -6.85
C ILE A 298 3.33 -10.60 -5.35
N THR A 299 4.49 -10.08 -4.95
CA THR A 299 4.84 -9.79 -3.55
C THR A 299 5.26 -8.32 -3.36
N HIS A 300 4.76 -7.43 -4.22
CA HIS A 300 5.19 -6.04 -4.25
C HIS A 300 5.04 -5.38 -2.87
N GLY A 301 6.11 -4.74 -2.41
CA GLY A 301 6.16 -4.04 -1.12
C GLY A 301 6.41 -4.92 0.11
N TRP A 302 6.50 -6.25 -0.03
CA TRP A 302 6.92 -7.14 1.05
C TRP A 302 8.45 -7.28 1.11
N SER A 303 9.04 -7.08 2.27
CA SER A 303 10.45 -7.40 2.50
C SER A 303 10.65 -8.92 2.59
N ASN A 304 11.76 -9.45 2.07
CA ASN A 304 12.11 -10.89 2.18
C ASN A 304 11.00 -11.84 1.73
N ALA A 305 10.18 -11.41 0.78
CA ALA A 305 9.03 -12.19 0.33
C ALA A 305 9.46 -13.55 -0.25
N LYS A 306 8.75 -14.59 0.16
CA LYS A 306 8.85 -15.95 -0.38
C LYS A 306 7.47 -16.37 -0.83
N LEU A 307 7.39 -17.14 -1.90
CA LEU A 307 6.14 -17.73 -2.36
C LEU A 307 6.29 -19.23 -2.40
N ASP A 308 5.24 -19.91 -1.98
CA ASP A 308 5.10 -21.35 -2.08
C ASP A 308 3.63 -21.68 -2.38
N SER A 309 3.34 -22.92 -2.75
CA SER A 309 1.97 -23.31 -3.10
C SER A 309 1.69 -24.78 -2.85
N ALA A 310 0.45 -25.08 -2.48
CA ALA A 310 -0.06 -26.45 -2.43
C ALA A 310 -1.52 -26.51 -2.93
N PRO A 311 -1.99 -27.65 -3.48
CA PRO A 311 -3.31 -27.73 -4.09
C PRO A 311 -4.46 -27.27 -3.18
N GLU A 312 -4.34 -27.56 -1.88
CA GLU A 312 -5.31 -27.19 -0.87
C GLU A 312 -5.04 -25.82 -0.22
N PHE A 313 -3.82 -25.27 -0.32
CA PHE A 313 -3.44 -23.95 0.21
C PHE A 313 -3.42 -22.83 -0.83
N SER A 314 -3.55 -23.15 -2.12
CA SER A 314 -3.28 -22.25 -3.24
C SER A 314 -1.88 -21.59 -3.13
N SER A 315 -1.60 -20.50 -3.84
CA SER A 315 -0.29 -19.80 -3.75
C SER A 315 -0.32 -18.83 -2.59
N PHE A 316 0.74 -18.79 -1.77
CA PHE A 316 0.77 -17.98 -0.55
C PHE A 316 2.14 -17.39 -0.27
N LEU A 317 2.16 -16.34 0.56
CA LEU A 317 3.39 -15.73 1.07
C LEU A 317 3.99 -16.64 2.15
N GLY A 318 5.09 -17.30 1.83
CA GLY A 318 5.73 -18.32 2.64
C GLY A 318 6.54 -19.29 1.77
N ARG A 319 6.96 -20.45 2.27
CA ARG A 319 6.92 -20.91 3.68
C ARG A 319 7.97 -20.19 4.53
N PHE A 320 7.62 -19.90 5.79
CA PHE A 320 8.50 -19.24 6.75
C PHE A 320 8.85 -20.15 7.92
N GLY A 321 10.15 -20.31 8.19
CA GLY A 321 10.71 -21.17 9.24
C GLY A 321 11.57 -20.38 10.24
N GLU A 322 12.48 -21.04 10.95
CA GLU A 322 13.29 -20.42 12.02
C GLU A 322 13.99 -19.11 11.58
N GLY A 323 13.66 -18.02 12.26
CA GLY A 323 14.31 -16.71 12.07
C GLY A 323 13.87 -15.91 10.84
N ASP A 324 12.91 -16.40 10.07
CA ASP A 324 12.33 -15.65 8.95
C ASP A 324 11.44 -14.50 9.44
N SER A 325 11.55 -13.34 8.79
CA SER A 325 10.63 -12.22 8.97
C SER A 325 10.33 -11.51 7.65
N MET A 326 9.12 -10.98 7.55
CA MET A 326 8.66 -10.20 6.41
C MET A 326 7.73 -9.08 6.87
N GLU A 327 7.90 -7.91 6.30
CA GLU A 327 7.08 -6.73 6.59
C GLU A 327 6.58 -6.06 5.31
N LYS A 328 5.43 -5.40 5.44
CA LYS A 328 4.89 -4.48 4.44
C LYS A 328 4.28 -3.27 5.13
N THR A 329 4.42 -2.12 4.48
CA THR A 329 3.93 -0.85 4.99
C THR A 329 2.76 -0.35 4.15
N TYR A 330 1.65 -0.07 4.82
CA TYR A 330 0.41 0.47 4.23
C TYR A 330 0.22 1.92 4.66
N ARG A 331 -0.29 2.74 3.75
CA ARG A 331 -0.78 4.08 4.08
C ARG A 331 -2.27 4.06 4.31
N ILE A 332 -2.69 4.75 5.34
CA ILE A 332 -4.05 4.76 5.84
C ILE A 332 -4.73 6.07 5.42
N PRO A 333 -5.92 6.01 4.82
CA PRO A 333 -6.71 7.18 4.44
C PRO A 333 -6.89 8.17 5.60
N ASN A 334 -6.83 9.46 5.26
CA ASN A 334 -6.97 10.53 6.25
C ASN A 334 -8.34 10.48 6.93
N GLY A 335 -8.34 10.63 8.25
CA GLY A 335 -9.56 10.58 9.05
C GLY A 335 -10.06 9.17 9.36
N ALA A 336 -9.37 8.11 8.94
CA ALA A 336 -9.67 6.76 9.41
C ALA A 336 -9.43 6.65 10.92
N ASP A 337 -10.43 6.20 11.66
CA ASP A 337 -10.37 5.97 13.11
C ASP A 337 -9.86 4.56 13.46
N LYS A 338 -9.94 3.65 12.49
CA LYS A 338 -9.57 2.24 12.67
C LYS A 338 -9.04 1.65 11.38
N VAL A 339 -8.10 0.72 11.47
CA VAL A 339 -7.67 -0.17 10.38
C VAL A 339 -8.03 -1.60 10.74
N THR A 340 -8.49 -2.37 9.76
CA THR A 340 -8.74 -3.81 9.88
C THR A 340 -7.81 -4.54 8.92
N ILE A 341 -7.06 -5.52 9.43
CA ILE A 341 -6.25 -6.42 8.62
C ILE A 341 -6.85 -7.81 8.75
N ASN A 342 -7.30 -8.39 7.64
CA ASN A 342 -7.80 -9.76 7.57
C ASN A 342 -6.82 -10.58 6.75
N PHE A 343 -6.51 -11.82 7.15
CA PHE A 343 -5.71 -12.73 6.33
C PHE A 343 -5.97 -14.18 6.72
N ASP A 344 -5.64 -15.08 5.82
CA ASP A 344 -5.54 -16.50 6.09
C ASP A 344 -4.12 -16.83 6.59
N LEU A 345 -4.04 -17.68 7.59
CA LEU A 345 -2.79 -18.18 8.15
C LEU A 345 -2.77 -19.69 7.99
N TYR A 346 -1.73 -20.19 7.36
CA TYR A 346 -1.44 -21.62 7.21
C TYR A 346 -0.41 -22.02 8.25
N GLU A 347 -0.83 -22.87 9.18
CA GLU A 347 0.03 -23.61 10.11
C GLU A 347 0.40 -24.93 9.44
N MET A 348 1.68 -25.14 9.17
CA MET A 348 2.15 -26.28 8.38
C MET A 348 3.23 -27.07 9.09
N ASP A 349 3.10 -28.39 8.98
CA ASP A 349 4.01 -29.42 9.45
C ASP A 349 4.26 -29.46 10.97
N ASP A 350 3.53 -28.72 11.83
CA ASP A 350 3.74 -28.66 13.29
C ASP A 350 3.89 -30.08 13.92
N PRO A 351 5.11 -30.46 14.37
CA PRO A 351 5.38 -31.76 14.92
C PRO A 351 5.36 -31.70 16.45
N GLU A 352 4.29 -31.24 17.10
CA GLU A 352 4.24 -31.29 18.56
C GLU A 352 4.39 -32.76 19.05
N ILE A 353 5.57 -33.02 19.62
CA ILE A 353 5.87 -34.17 20.47
C ILE A 353 5.61 -33.69 21.90
N ASP A 354 4.72 -34.40 22.61
CA ASP A 354 4.29 -34.09 23.98
C ASP A 354 5.45 -33.60 24.88
N GLY A 355 5.49 -32.30 25.18
CA GLY A 355 6.36 -31.71 26.21
C GLY A 355 7.45 -30.71 25.75
N GLU A 356 7.56 -30.40 24.46
CA GLU A 356 8.47 -29.36 23.92
C GLU A 356 7.81 -27.96 23.91
N PRO A 357 8.59 -26.85 23.84
CA PRO A 357 8.05 -25.50 23.96
C PRO A 357 7.12 -25.15 22.81
N VAL A 358 6.07 -24.44 23.17
CA VAL A 358 5.03 -23.94 22.28
C VAL A 358 5.59 -22.93 21.28
N GLU A 359 5.35 -23.16 20.01
CA GLU A 359 5.83 -22.30 18.94
C GLU A 359 4.84 -21.16 18.70
N TYR A 360 5.38 -19.97 18.45
CA TYR A 360 4.58 -18.75 18.29
C TYR A 360 4.86 -18.15 16.92
N MET A 361 3.80 -17.72 16.24
CA MET A 361 3.92 -16.70 15.22
C MET A 361 3.66 -15.33 15.84
N TYR A 362 4.57 -14.40 15.56
CA TYR A 362 4.47 -13.03 16.03
C TYR A 362 4.04 -12.14 14.88
N ALA A 363 3.02 -11.32 15.11
CA ALA A 363 2.74 -10.18 14.26
C ALA A 363 3.17 -8.91 14.99
N TYR A 364 3.79 -7.95 14.31
CA TYR A 364 4.04 -6.62 14.83
C TYR A 364 3.28 -5.59 14.00
N ILE A 365 2.62 -4.67 14.69
CA ILE A 365 1.94 -3.52 14.08
C ILE A 365 2.70 -2.27 14.50
N ASN A 366 3.38 -1.61 13.57
CA ASN A 366 4.28 -0.47 13.87
C ASN A 366 5.24 -0.77 15.03
N GLY A 367 5.81 -1.99 15.05
CA GLY A 367 6.72 -2.47 16.08
C GLY A 367 6.05 -2.91 17.40
N LYS A 368 4.72 -2.92 17.48
CA LYS A 368 3.97 -3.44 18.64
C LYS A 368 3.66 -4.91 18.48
N LEU A 369 4.18 -5.72 19.39
CA LEU A 369 3.98 -7.16 19.38
C LEU A 369 2.52 -7.56 19.64
N ILE A 370 1.96 -8.31 18.70
CA ILE A 370 0.68 -8.98 18.76
C ILE A 370 0.96 -10.49 18.75
N THR A 371 0.77 -11.13 19.90
CA THR A 371 0.88 -12.59 20.02
C THR A 371 -0.42 -13.21 19.51
N LEU A 372 -0.42 -13.92 18.38
CA LEU A 372 -1.63 -14.53 17.78
C LEU A 372 -2.15 -15.77 18.53
N GLY A 373 -1.82 -15.88 19.82
CA GLY A 373 -2.12 -17.06 20.63
C GLY A 373 -1.14 -18.20 20.39
N ARG A 374 -1.38 -19.31 21.08
CA ARG A 374 -0.60 -20.56 20.94
C ARG A 374 -1.17 -21.40 19.80
N PHE A 375 -0.32 -22.06 19.03
CA PHE A 375 -0.68 -23.11 18.08
C PHE A 375 -0.39 -24.49 18.71
N GLY A 376 -1.13 -25.53 18.32
CA GLY A 376 -0.98 -26.86 18.90
C GLY A 376 -1.32 -27.98 17.92
N ALA A 377 -0.29 -28.61 17.37
CA ALA A 377 -0.25 -29.67 16.36
C ALA A 377 -1.40 -30.70 16.22
N LYS A 378 -2.22 -30.96 17.23
CA LYS A 378 -3.23 -32.04 17.21
C LYS A 378 -4.61 -31.62 17.70
N THR A 379 -4.77 -30.38 18.11
CA THR A 379 -6.04 -29.87 18.62
C THR A 379 -6.58 -28.84 17.67
N ASP A 380 -7.87 -28.88 17.40
CA ASP A 380 -8.51 -27.75 16.74
C ASP A 380 -8.54 -26.56 17.72
N GLU A 381 -7.81 -25.50 17.41
CA GLU A 381 -7.66 -24.30 18.25
C GLU A 381 -8.96 -23.49 18.35
N GLY A 382 -9.93 -23.76 17.46
CA GLY A 382 -11.21 -23.05 17.42
C GLY A 382 -11.02 -21.54 17.29
N VAL A 383 -11.73 -20.78 18.12
CA VAL A 383 -11.63 -19.32 18.16
C VAL A 383 -10.78 -18.89 19.34
N THR A 384 -9.69 -18.18 19.05
CA THR A 384 -8.84 -17.50 20.02
C THR A 384 -8.85 -16.00 19.72
N ASN A 385 -8.82 -15.16 20.74
CA ASN A 385 -8.77 -13.72 20.58
C ASN A 385 -7.95 -13.08 21.70
N GLY A 386 -7.55 -11.84 21.50
CA GLY A 386 -6.80 -11.09 22.48
C GLY A 386 -6.77 -9.60 22.19
N VAL A 387 -6.21 -8.87 23.13
CA VAL A 387 -5.94 -7.43 23.00
C VAL A 387 -4.51 -7.17 23.45
N ALA A 388 -3.73 -6.52 22.60
CA ALA A 388 -2.36 -6.11 22.89
C ALA A 388 -2.19 -4.64 22.51
N ASP A 389 -1.80 -3.81 23.47
CA ASP A 389 -1.64 -2.36 23.31
C ASP A 389 -2.89 -1.64 22.75
N GLY A 390 -4.10 -2.18 22.97
CA GLY A 390 -5.35 -1.65 22.43
C GLY A 390 -5.73 -2.20 21.04
N ILE A 391 -4.82 -2.89 20.36
CA ILE A 391 -5.09 -3.62 19.12
C ILE A 391 -5.82 -4.91 19.47
N MET A 392 -7.02 -5.08 18.93
CA MET A 392 -7.81 -6.30 19.12
C MET A 392 -7.50 -7.27 17.98
N TRP A 393 -7.41 -8.56 18.27
CA TRP A 393 -7.24 -9.57 17.24
C TRP A 393 -8.07 -10.81 17.55
N THR A 394 -8.47 -11.51 16.49
CA THR A 394 -9.14 -12.81 16.55
C THR A 394 -8.48 -13.74 15.54
N ARG A 395 -8.29 -15.00 15.93
CA ARG A 395 -7.84 -16.11 15.09
C ARG A 395 -8.88 -17.21 15.21
N MET A 396 -9.38 -17.70 14.09
CA MET A 396 -10.37 -18.77 14.02
C MET A 396 -9.85 -19.87 13.10
N SER A 397 -9.75 -21.10 13.59
CA SER A 397 -9.51 -22.25 12.72
C SER A 397 -10.66 -22.43 11.72
N THR A 398 -10.32 -22.64 10.45
CA THR A 398 -11.30 -22.85 9.36
C THR A 398 -11.31 -24.28 8.84
N THR A 399 -10.33 -25.09 9.25
CA THR A 399 -10.24 -26.53 8.97
C THR A 399 -9.97 -27.31 10.25
N SER A 400 -10.35 -28.59 10.30
CA SER A 400 -9.83 -29.49 11.33
C SER A 400 -8.36 -29.85 11.07
N PRO A 401 -7.56 -30.18 12.10
CA PRO A 401 -6.18 -30.60 11.92
C PRO A 401 -6.10 -31.84 11.00
N GLN A 402 -5.34 -31.73 9.91
CA GLN A 402 -5.14 -32.81 8.93
C GLN A 402 -3.85 -32.56 8.16
N ASN A 403 -3.24 -33.60 7.56
CA ASN A 403 -2.12 -33.38 6.66
C ASN A 403 -2.66 -32.82 5.34
N ILE A 404 -2.53 -31.51 5.16
CA ILE A 404 -2.94 -30.73 3.99
C ILE A 404 -1.81 -30.73 2.97
N ALA A 405 -0.58 -30.36 3.37
CA ALA A 405 0.54 -30.24 2.46
C ALA A 405 1.90 -30.29 3.18
N PHE A 406 2.96 -30.40 2.37
CA PHE A 406 4.35 -30.17 2.78
C PHE A 406 5.02 -31.14 3.76
N GLY A 407 4.36 -32.21 4.19
CA GLY A 407 5.06 -33.26 4.92
C GLY A 407 4.14 -34.36 5.39
N THR A 408 4.29 -34.74 6.66
CA THR A 408 3.51 -35.84 7.26
C THR A 408 2.80 -35.46 8.55
N ALA A 409 3.05 -34.27 9.08
CA ALA A 409 2.38 -33.80 10.28
C ALA A 409 0.99 -33.25 9.93
N PHE A 410 0.29 -32.73 10.94
CA PHE A 410 -1.01 -32.09 10.72
C PHE A 410 -0.80 -30.60 10.50
N ASP A 411 -1.58 -30.08 9.56
CA ASP A 411 -1.66 -28.69 9.21
C ASP A 411 -3.04 -28.15 9.54
N GLN A 412 -3.14 -26.83 9.63
CA GLN A 412 -4.42 -26.16 9.81
C GLN A 412 -4.45 -24.79 9.13
N LYS A 413 -5.65 -24.42 8.66
CA LYS A 413 -5.95 -23.07 8.19
C LYS A 413 -6.64 -22.27 9.28
N HIS A 414 -6.26 -21.02 9.39
CA HIS A 414 -6.87 -20.04 10.30
C HIS A 414 -7.26 -18.79 9.53
N LYS A 415 -8.37 -18.15 9.93
CA LYS A 415 -8.69 -16.76 9.56
C LYS A 415 -8.27 -15.85 10.70
N VAL A 416 -7.45 -14.85 10.41
CA VAL A 416 -7.01 -13.84 11.37
C VAL A 416 -7.63 -12.49 11.00
N THR A 417 -8.14 -11.79 12.01
CA THR A 417 -8.60 -10.41 11.91
C THR A 417 -7.93 -9.59 13.00
N MET A 418 -7.25 -8.51 12.62
CA MET A 418 -6.70 -7.51 13.53
C MET A 418 -7.41 -6.18 13.35
N MET A 419 -7.75 -5.52 14.45
CA MET A 419 -8.39 -4.21 14.48
C MET A 419 -7.47 -3.24 15.20
N ILE A 420 -6.89 -2.32 14.44
CA ILE A 420 -5.87 -1.38 14.86
C ILE A 420 -6.54 -0.02 15.08
N PRO A 421 -6.55 0.54 16.30
CA PRO A 421 -7.09 1.87 16.57
C PRO A 421 -6.19 3.00 16.05
N ARG A 422 -6.77 4.19 15.79
CA ARG A 422 -6.07 5.38 15.29
C ARG A 422 -4.79 5.76 16.04
N GLU A 423 -4.74 5.50 17.33
CA GLU A 423 -3.58 5.80 18.18
C GLU A 423 -2.29 5.10 17.74
N HIS A 424 -2.40 4.02 16.96
CA HIS A 424 -1.26 3.26 16.45
C HIS A 424 -0.74 3.73 15.09
N PHE A 425 -1.49 4.58 14.39
CA PHE A 425 -1.08 5.15 13.10
C PHE A 425 -1.36 6.66 13.06
N PRO A 426 -0.82 7.44 14.02
CA PRO A 426 -1.07 8.88 14.10
C PRO A 426 -0.56 9.66 12.88
N ASP A 427 0.45 9.11 12.21
CA ASP A 427 1.06 9.56 10.96
C ASP A 427 0.36 9.02 9.70
N GLY A 428 -0.69 8.20 9.86
CA GLY A 428 -1.41 7.59 8.76
C GLY A 428 -0.67 6.42 8.11
N VAL A 429 0.23 5.74 8.84
CA VAL A 429 0.98 4.60 8.32
C VAL A 429 0.80 3.39 9.24
N VAL A 430 0.60 2.21 8.66
CA VAL A 430 0.57 0.92 9.35
C VAL A 430 1.55 -0.02 8.67
N THR A 431 2.63 -0.37 9.35
CA THR A 431 3.51 -1.47 9.00
C THR A 431 3.06 -2.73 9.71
N VAL A 432 2.82 -3.79 8.94
CA VAL A 432 2.66 -5.15 9.46
C VAL A 432 3.96 -5.89 9.24
N GLU A 433 4.47 -6.54 10.28
CA GLU A 433 5.57 -7.48 10.19
C GLU A 433 5.07 -8.82 10.73
N PHE A 434 5.33 -9.92 10.02
CA PHE A 434 5.24 -11.24 10.60
C PHE A 434 6.65 -11.79 10.83
N LEU A 435 6.85 -12.34 12.02
CA LEU A 435 8.10 -12.91 12.47
C LEU A 435 7.84 -14.34 12.93
N SER A 436 8.63 -15.25 12.38
CA SER A 436 8.64 -16.64 12.79
C SER A 436 9.29 -16.80 14.16
N GLY A 437 8.53 -17.29 15.14
CA GLY A 437 9.05 -17.81 16.40
C GLY A 437 9.31 -19.31 16.37
N ILE A 438 9.25 -19.93 15.18
CA ILE A 438 9.41 -21.37 14.99
C ILE A 438 10.84 -21.81 15.29
N THR A 439 11.02 -22.97 15.91
CA THR A 439 12.33 -23.53 16.24
C THR A 439 12.55 -24.89 15.60
N GLY A 440 13.10 -24.90 14.38
CA GLY A 440 13.26 -26.16 13.66
C GLY A 440 13.69 -25.99 12.21
N ASN A 441 13.68 -27.08 11.45
CA ASN A 441 13.89 -27.01 10.01
C ASN A 441 12.56 -26.75 9.28
N LEU A 442 12.63 -26.14 8.10
CA LEU A 442 11.45 -25.73 7.33
C LEU A 442 10.54 -26.91 6.95
N ASP A 443 11.12 -28.09 6.70
CA ASP A 443 10.36 -29.32 6.36
C ASP A 443 9.63 -29.91 7.57
N SER A 444 10.00 -29.48 8.78
CA SER A 444 9.38 -29.95 10.01
C SER A 444 8.41 -28.96 10.61
N GLU A 445 8.49 -27.66 10.32
CA GLU A 445 7.51 -26.68 10.82
C GLU A 445 7.64 -25.36 10.05
N SER A 446 6.51 -24.80 9.65
CA SER A 446 6.47 -23.53 8.93
C SER A 446 5.09 -22.87 8.98
N PHE A 447 5.02 -21.60 8.59
CA PHE A 447 3.75 -20.96 8.31
C PHE A 447 3.73 -20.21 6.97
N GLY A 448 2.52 -19.87 6.53
CA GLY A 448 2.25 -19.05 5.36
C GLY A 448 1.11 -18.06 5.61
N ILE A 449 1.13 -16.95 4.89
CA ILE A 449 0.09 -15.92 4.91
C ILE A 449 -0.56 -15.87 3.54
N ASP A 450 -1.87 -15.81 3.51
CA ASP A 450 -2.65 -15.75 2.28
C ASP A 450 -3.87 -14.83 2.40
N ASN A 451 -4.44 -14.42 1.28
CA ASN A 451 -5.68 -13.63 1.21
C ASN A 451 -5.71 -12.44 2.19
N ILE A 452 -4.61 -11.67 2.22
CA ILE A 452 -4.50 -10.51 3.11
C ILE A 452 -5.26 -9.33 2.53
N GLU A 453 -6.20 -8.81 3.31
CA GLU A 453 -7.00 -7.62 3.02
C GLU A 453 -6.77 -6.59 4.12
N VAL A 454 -6.40 -5.39 3.73
CA VAL A 454 -6.25 -4.24 4.62
C VAL A 454 -7.35 -3.24 4.29
N SER A 455 -8.12 -2.81 5.29
CA SER A 455 -9.15 -1.79 5.14
C SER A 455 -9.10 -0.75 6.26
N ALA A 456 -9.47 0.49 5.96
CA ALA A 456 -9.62 1.57 6.91
C ALA A 456 -11.09 1.90 7.13
N LYS A 457 -11.46 2.20 8.37
CA LYS A 457 -12.80 2.64 8.75
C LYS A 457 -12.74 4.06 9.31
N ARG A 458 -13.65 4.93 8.87
CA ARG A 458 -13.85 6.27 9.44
C ARG A 458 -15.22 6.37 10.12
N ASP A 459 -15.29 7.03 11.26
CA ASP A 459 -16.54 7.38 11.90
C ASP A 459 -17.13 8.61 11.21
N CYS A 460 -18.14 8.34 10.38
CA CYS A 460 -18.76 9.32 9.53
C CYS A 460 -19.67 10.33 10.25
N GLY A 461 -19.84 10.21 11.58
CA GLY A 461 -20.74 11.09 12.33
C GLY A 461 -22.19 11.02 11.83
N CYS A 462 -22.54 9.95 11.11
CA CYS A 462 -23.93 9.60 10.90
C CYS A 462 -24.52 9.31 12.28
N VAL A 463 -25.74 9.75 12.53
CA VAL A 463 -26.47 9.36 13.75
C VAL A 463 -26.56 7.84 13.70
N ASP A 464 -25.69 7.15 14.42
CA ASP A 464 -25.76 5.71 14.59
C ASP A 464 -27.18 5.40 15.02
N GLU A 465 -27.91 4.61 14.22
CA GLU A 465 -28.91 3.76 14.81
C GLU A 465 -28.15 2.77 15.70
N LYS A 466 -27.96 3.21 16.95
CA LYS A 466 -27.35 2.42 17.99
C LYS A 466 -28.24 1.21 18.20
N VAL A 467 -27.83 0.05 17.64
CA VAL A 467 -28.42 -1.24 17.99
C VAL A 467 -28.07 -1.51 19.44
N ILE A 468 -28.99 -1.15 20.33
CA ILE A 468 -28.87 -1.30 21.79
C ILE A 468 -29.25 -2.70 22.26
N VAL A 469 -29.81 -3.55 21.38
CA VAL A 469 -30.19 -4.94 21.62
C VAL A 469 -30.04 -5.73 20.31
N TYR A 470 -29.36 -6.88 20.36
CA TYR A 470 -29.28 -7.87 19.28
C TYR A 470 -29.88 -9.17 19.79
N GLU A 471 -30.95 -9.64 19.16
CA GLU A 471 -31.65 -10.88 19.52
C GLU A 471 -31.91 -11.66 18.22
N ASN A 472 -31.34 -12.86 18.08
CA ASN A 472 -31.46 -13.69 16.87
C ASN A 472 -32.33 -14.94 17.05
N PHE A 473 -32.86 -15.19 18.26
CA PHE A 473 -33.73 -16.33 18.62
C PHE A 473 -33.14 -17.73 18.39
N GLU A 474 -31.85 -17.84 18.08
CA GLU A 474 -31.17 -19.13 17.82
C GLU A 474 -30.79 -19.84 19.13
N ASP A 475 -30.58 -19.08 20.20
CA ASP A 475 -30.47 -19.59 21.55
C ASP A 475 -31.82 -19.38 22.24
N SER A 476 -32.44 -20.47 22.72
CA SER A 476 -33.83 -20.55 23.24
C SER A 476 -34.19 -19.67 24.47
N PHE A 477 -33.51 -18.55 24.69
CA PHE A 477 -33.77 -17.58 25.75
C PHE A 477 -34.50 -16.35 25.20
N LEU A 478 -35.76 -16.20 25.56
CA LEU A 478 -36.56 -15.01 25.29
C LEU A 478 -36.34 -13.99 26.42
N ASP A 479 -35.18 -13.33 26.46
CA ASP A 479 -35.00 -12.29 27.47
C ASP A 479 -35.85 -11.04 27.13
N GLY A 480 -36.69 -10.61 28.06
CA GLY A 480 -37.51 -9.40 27.93
C GLY A 480 -38.83 -9.49 27.13
N TRP A 481 -39.19 -10.62 26.51
CA TRP A 481 -40.46 -10.77 25.77
C TRP A 481 -41.56 -11.44 26.61
N VAL A 482 -42.76 -10.84 26.67
CA VAL A 482 -43.93 -11.43 27.35
C VAL A 482 -44.99 -11.85 26.33
N ASN A 483 -45.44 -13.11 26.40
CA ASN A 483 -46.30 -13.85 25.44
C ASN A 483 -45.59 -14.50 24.23
N GLY A 484 -44.30 -14.84 24.34
CA GLY A 484 -43.61 -15.71 23.38
C GLY A 484 -43.95 -17.19 23.57
#